data_AF-A0A960WLT5-F1
#
_entry.id   AF-A0A960WLT5-F1
#
_cell.length_a   1.000
_cell.length_b   1.000
_cell.length_c   1.000
_cell.angle_alpha   90.00
_cell.angle_beta   90.00
_cell.angle_gamma   90.00
#
_symmetry.space_group_name_H-M   'P 1'
#
loop_
_entity.id
_entity.type
_entity.pdbx_description
1 polymer ?
#
loop_
_entity_poly.entity_id
_entity_poly.type
_entity_poly.pdbx_seq_one_letter_code
_entity_poly.pdbx_strand_id
1 'polypeptide(L)' 'MPLVGVVEVMGGILFAIPLTRAIGAITILPIMVGIVLVHVLQAPDGLPMASGLAAINFYILFENREKYMNLLRR' A
#
# COMPACT_ATOMS: atom_id res chain seq x y z
N MET A 1 -1.29 13.14 15.00
CA MET A 1 -1.09 11.87 14.28
C MET A 1 0.38 11.66 13.86
N PRO A 2 1.38 11.70 14.75
CA PRO A 2 2.78 11.63 14.34
C PRO A 2 3.23 10.20 13.94
N LEU A 3 2.73 9.16 14.61
CA LEU A 3 3.17 7.78 14.37
C LEU A 3 2.73 7.25 13.00
N VAL A 4 1.50 7.58 12.57
CA VAL A 4 0.92 7.13 11.29
C VAL A 4 1.71 7.72 10.11
N GLY A 5 2.01 9.02 10.15
CA GLY A 5 2.81 9.68 9.11
C GLY A 5 4.24 9.14 9.00
N VAL A 6 4.87 8.77 10.13
CA VAL A 6 6.19 8.13 10.11
C VAL A 6 6.13 6.76 9.46
N VAL A 7 5.13 5.94 9.81
CA VAL A 7 4.93 4.61 9.19
C VAL A 7 4.61 4.73 7.70
N GLU A 8 3.89 5.77 7.27
CA GLU A 8 3.65 6.07 5.85
C GLU A 8 4.93 6.34 5.06
N VAL A 9 5.74 7.27 5.53
CA VAL A 9 6.99 7.65 4.86
C VAL A 9 7.93 6.47 4.82
N MET A 10 8.06 5.73 5.92
CA MET A 10 8.86 4.50 5.98
C MET A 10 8.32 3.42 5.04
N GLY A 11 7.01 3.23 4.97
CA GLY A 11 6.35 2.29 4.06
C GLY A 11 6.59 2.65 2.58
N GLY A 12 6.52 3.94 2.24
CA GLY A 12 6.84 4.45 0.90
C GLY A 12 8.30 4.22 0.51
N ILE A 13 9.24 4.47 1.43
CA ILE A 13 10.67 4.21 1.21
C ILE A 13 10.91 2.70 1.03
N LEU A 14 10.31 1.86 1.87
CA LEU A 14 10.40 0.40 1.77
C LEU A 14 9.78 -0.15 0.47
N PHE A 15 8.72 0.51 -0.03
CA PHE A 15 8.09 0.16 -1.30
C PHE A 15 8.99 0.50 -2.50
N ALA A 16 9.77 1.59 -2.42
CA ALA A 16 10.72 1.97 -3.48
C ALA A 16 11.91 0.98 -3.61
N ILE A 17 12.26 0.27 -2.53
CA ILE A 17 13.36 -0.70 -2.52
C ILE A 17 12.84 -2.08 -2.98
N PRO A 18 13.36 -2.66 -4.07
CA PRO A 18 12.82 -3.91 -4.66
C PRO A 18 12.92 -5.13 -3.73
N LEU A 19 13.88 -5.15 -2.80
CA LEU A 19 14.06 -6.24 -1.83
C LEU A 19 12.97 -6.25 -0.74
N THR A 20 12.42 -5.09 -0.39
CA THR A 20 11.41 -4.91 0.67
C THR A 20 10.02 -4.63 0.13
N ARG A 21 9.83 -4.69 -1.19
CA ARG A 21 8.59 -4.34 -1.90
C ARG A 21 7.36 -5.05 -1.33
N ALA A 22 7.52 -6.30 -0.88
CA ALA A 22 6.45 -7.09 -0.28
C ALA A 22 6.01 -6.56 1.10
N ILE A 23 6.98 -6.23 1.97
CA ILE A 23 6.70 -5.66 3.30
C ILE A 23 6.14 -4.25 3.14
N GLY A 24 6.74 -3.43 2.26
CA GLY A 24 6.27 -2.08 1.95
C GLY A 24 4.84 -2.06 1.41
N ALA A 25 4.47 -3.01 0.54
CA ALA A 25 3.10 -3.10 0.01
C ALA A 25 2.06 -3.35 1.11
N ILE A 26 2.35 -4.25 2.07
CA ILE A 26 1.48 -4.51 3.22
C ILE A 26 1.40 -3.28 4.13
N THR A 27 2.54 -2.62 4.41
CA THR A 27 2.58 -1.43 5.28
C THR A 27 1.79 -0.25 4.69
N ILE A 28 1.82 -0.05 3.37
CA ILE A 28 1.08 1.01 2.68
C ILE A 28 -0.41 0.70 2.50
N LEU A 29 -0.82 -0.57 2.56
CA LEU A 29 -2.19 -0.99 2.32
C LEU A 29 -3.26 -0.22 3.13
N PRO A 30 -3.15 -0.03 4.47
CA PRO A 30 -4.12 0.77 5.23
C PRO A 30 -4.20 2.23 4.78
N ILE A 31 -3.08 2.78 4.30
CA ILE A 31 -3.01 4.16 3.81
C ILE A 31 -3.69 4.27 2.45
N MET A 32 -3.46 3.30 1.55
CA MET A 32 -4.17 3.27 0.28
C MET A 32 -5.68 3.14 0.46
N VAL A 33 -6.15 2.38 1.44
CA VAL A 33 -7.59 2.32 1.77
C VAL A 33 -8.09 3.70 2.19
N GLY A 34 -7.35 4.42 3.02
CA GLY A 34 -7.67 5.81 3.40
C GLY A 34 -7.74 6.75 2.20
N ILE A 35 -6.74 6.70 1.31
CA ILE A 35 -6.68 7.53 0.09
C ILE A 35 -7.90 7.23 -0.80
N VAL A 36 -8.23 5.96 -1.06
CA VAL A 36 -9.39 5.60 -1.88
C VAL A 36 -10.68 6.09 -1.24
N LEU A 37 -10.88 5.88 0.06
CA LEU A 37 -12.09 6.31 0.77
C LEU A 37 -12.27 7.83 0.74
N VAL A 38 -11.21 8.61 0.95
CA VAL A 38 -11.27 10.08 0.87
C VAL A 38 -11.68 10.53 -0.53
N HIS A 39 -11.12 9.94 -1.58
CA HIS A 39 -11.48 10.31 -2.95
C HIS A 39 -12.88 9.82 -3.35
N VAL A 40 -13.34 8.68 -2.83
CA VAL A 40 -14.72 8.20 -3.05
C VAL A 40 -15.74 9.10 -2.35
N LEU A 41 -15.46 9.56 -1.13
CA LEU A 41 -16.45 10.23 -0.28
C LEU A 41 -16.38 11.77 -0.32
N GLN A 42 -15.21 12.35 -0.60
CA GLN A 42 -14.98 13.80 -0.44
C GLN A 42 -14.38 14.48 -1.68
N ALA A 43 -13.55 13.78 -2.47
CA ALA A 43 -12.81 14.38 -3.59
C ALA A 43 -12.74 13.44 -4.82
N PRO A 44 -13.84 13.23 -5.55
CA PRO A 44 -13.91 12.27 -6.66
C PRO A 44 -12.98 12.58 -7.84
N ASP A 45 -12.53 13.82 -8.01
CA ASP A 45 -11.59 14.20 -9.08
C ASP A 45 -10.25 13.45 -9.02
N GLY A 46 -9.78 13.08 -7.82
CA GLY A 46 -8.54 12.31 -7.66
C GLY A 46 -8.73 10.79 -7.68
N LEU A 47 -9.97 10.30 -7.85
CA LEU A 47 -10.30 8.88 -7.86
C LEU A 47 -9.61 8.08 -8.99
N PRO A 48 -9.42 8.60 -10.21
CA PRO A 48 -8.64 7.93 -11.25
C PRO A 48 -7.18 7.68 -10.82
N MET A 49 -6.55 8.64 -10.16
CA MET A 49 -5.18 8.48 -9.65
C MET A 49 -5.13 7.51 -8.47
N ALA A 50 -6.05 7.65 -7.51
CA ALA A 50 -6.15 6.78 -6.35
C ALA A 50 -6.38 5.32 -6.74
N SER A 51 -7.22 5.07 -7.74
CA SER A 51 -7.48 3.72 -8.28
C SER A 51 -6.27 3.15 -9.02
N GLY A 52 -5.53 3.96 -9.78
CA GLY A 52 -4.27 3.53 -10.40
C GLY A 52 -3.22 3.12 -9.38
N LEU A 53 -3.02 3.92 -8.33
CA LEU A 53 -2.11 3.60 -7.23
C LEU A 53 -2.55 2.36 -6.45
N ALA A 54 -3.85 2.22 -6.18
CA ALA A 54 -4.41 1.04 -5.54
C ALA A 54 -4.19 -0.22 -6.40
N ALA A 55 -4.39 -0.15 -7.71
CA ALA A 55 -4.19 -1.27 -8.62
C ALA A 55 -2.73 -1.75 -8.63
N ILE A 56 -1.76 -0.83 -8.62
CA ILE A 56 -0.33 -1.16 -8.53
C ILE A 56 -0.01 -1.84 -7.18
N ASN A 57 -0.54 -1.30 -6.08
CA ASN A 57 -0.34 -1.89 -4.76
C ASN A 57 -0.92 -3.32 -4.68
N PHE A 58 -2.14 -3.52 -5.18
CA PHE A 58 -2.78 -4.83 -5.27
C PHE A 58 -2.01 -5.80 -6.17
N TYR A 59 -1.51 -5.34 -7.32
CA TYR A 59 -0.69 -6.15 -8.21
C TYR A 59 0.56 -6.68 -7.51
N ILE A 60 1.27 -5.80 -6.79
CA ILE A 60 2.49 -6.16 -6.05
C ILE A 60 2.18 -7.15 -4.93
N LEU A 61 1.04 -6.98 -4.26
CA LEU A 61 0.56 -7.91 -3.24
C LEU A 61 0.26 -9.29 -3.84
N PHE A 62 -0.39 -9.34 -5.01
CA PHE A 62 -0.69 -10.60 -5.72
C PHE A 62 0.57 -11.31 -6.23
N GLU A 63 1.52 -10.57 -6.78
CA GLU A 63 2.79 -11.08 -7.30
C GLU A 63 3.63 -11.69 -6.16
N ASN A 64 3.64 -11.06 -4.98
CA ASN A 64 4.44 -11.49 -3.84
C ASN A 64 3.68 -12.38 -2.84
N ARG A 65 2.49 -12.87 -3.21
CA ARG A 65 1.63 -13.68 -2.32
C ARG A 65 2.30 -14.90 -1.72
N GLU A 66 3.18 -15.55 -2.48
CA GLU A 66 3.92 -16.74 -2.02
C GLU A 66 4.89 -16.42 -0.88
N LYS A 67 5.49 -15.23 -0.89
CA LYS A 67 6.37 -14.76 0.20
C LYS A 67 5.57 -14.53 1.49
N TYR A 68 4.32 -14.07 1.39
CA TYR A 68 3.44 -13.92 2.56
C TYR A 68 2.94 -15.28 3.08
N MET A 69 2.68 -16.23 2.18
CA MET A 69 2.27 -17.58 2.58
C MET A 69 3.37 -18.27 3.39
N ASN A 70 4.64 -18.07 3.02
CA ASN A 70 5.79 -18.58 3.77
C ASN A 70 5.95 -17.93 5.16
N LEU A 71 5.45 -16.70 5.36
CA LEU A 71 5.39 -16.06 6.68
C LEU A 71 4.31 -16.68 7.58
N LEU A 72 3.16 -17.05 7.00
CA LEU A 72 2.03 -17.66 7.72
C LEU A 72 2.20 -19.16 8.00
N ARG A 73 3.04 -19.85 7.22
CA ARG A 73 3.23 -21.31 7.30
C ARG A 73 4.37 -21.75 8.23
N ARG A 74 4.77 -20.90 9.18
CA ARG A 74 5.69 -21.28 10.27
C ARG A 74 4.98 -22.05 11.37
#